data_AF-A0A1F2UZ67-F1
#
_entry.id   AF-A0A1F2UZ67-F1
#
_cell.length_a   1.000
_cell.length_b   1.000
_cell.length_c   1.000
_cell.angle_alpha   90.00
_cell.angle_beta   90.00
_cell.angle_gamma   90.00
#
_symmetry.space_group_name_H-M   'P 1'
#
loop_
_entity.id
_entity.type
_entity.pdbx_description
1 polymer ?
#
loop_
_entity_poly.entity_id
_entity_poly.type
_entity_poly.pdbx_seq_one_letter_code
_entity_poly.pdbx_strand_id
1 'polypeptide(L)'
;MKLIPCIVVLFVVSGMASVEPSAQALSCKATPMVLDTAPPDRSADPVGPGHWYINADRSMWVAVPGTGWPAGGKLYSGSREINGQKTYWVRPRGSELTISGRRLDTAAPPLEAHVPCCYPTGFQIVGLHFPTEGCWEVTATAGDKQLQFVTQVRHPTVRQR
;
A
#
# COMPACT_ATOMS: atom_id res chain seq x y z
N MET A 1 -48.71 -41.71 -55.98
CA MET A 1 -47.36 -41.30 -55.55
C MET A 1 -47.30 -39.78 -55.48
N LYS A 2 -47.29 -39.19 -54.28
CA LYS A 2 -47.07 -37.74 -54.06
C LYS A 2 -45.86 -37.60 -53.14
N LEU A 3 -44.80 -36.98 -53.65
CA LEU A 3 -43.57 -36.70 -52.91
C LEU A 3 -43.78 -35.47 -52.01
N ILE A 4 -43.48 -35.62 -50.73
CA ILE A 4 -43.46 -34.55 -49.72
C ILE A 4 -42.01 -34.07 -49.62
N PRO A 5 -41.69 -32.77 -49.81
CA PRO A 5 -40.34 -32.28 -49.63
C PRO A 5 -40.05 -32.02 -48.14
N CYS A 6 -39.01 -32.67 -47.61
CA CYS A 6 -38.44 -32.35 -46.31
C CYS A 6 -37.72 -30.99 -46.39
N ILE A 7 -38.30 -29.97 -45.75
CA ILE A 7 -37.64 -28.69 -45.54
C ILE A 7 -36.73 -28.85 -44.30
N VAL A 8 -35.42 -28.79 -44.52
CA VAL A 8 -34.41 -28.77 -43.46
C VAL A 8 -34.27 -27.32 -42.98
N VAL A 9 -34.71 -27.04 -41.76
CA VAL A 9 -34.56 -25.72 -41.12
C VAL A 9 -33.22 -25.68 -40.39
N LEU A 10 -32.26 -24.93 -40.93
CA LEU A 10 -30.95 -24.66 -40.31
C LEU A 10 -31.10 -23.52 -39.30
N PHE A 11 -31.02 -23.85 -38.00
CA PHE A 11 -30.93 -22.86 -36.93
C PHE A 11 -29.50 -22.33 -36.83
N VAL A 12 -29.29 -21.08 -37.24
CA VAL A 12 -28.05 -20.34 -37.02
C VAL A 12 -28.07 -19.78 -35.61
N VAL A 13 -27.35 -20.41 -34.68
CA VAL A 13 -27.16 -19.90 -33.31
C VAL A 13 -26.06 -18.84 -33.33
N SER A 14 -26.44 -17.57 -33.31
CA SER A 14 -25.50 -16.46 -33.23
C SER A 14 -25.06 -16.31 -31.77
N GLY A 15 -23.85 -16.79 -31.44
CA GLY A 15 -23.25 -16.61 -30.12
C GLY A 15 -22.83 -15.16 -29.91
N MET A 16 -23.48 -14.46 -28.98
CA MET A 16 -22.96 -13.19 -28.48
C MET A 16 -21.77 -13.48 -27.58
N ALA A 17 -20.56 -13.22 -28.08
CA ALA A 17 -19.37 -13.17 -27.25
C ALA A 17 -19.51 -11.98 -26.30
N SER A 18 -19.79 -12.24 -25.02
CA SER A 18 -19.61 -11.26 -23.96
C SER A 18 -18.15 -10.84 -23.95
N VAL A 19 -17.87 -9.63 -24.39
CA VAL A 19 -16.57 -9.00 -24.22
C VAL A 19 -16.49 -8.62 -22.74
N GLU A 20 -15.88 -9.50 -21.94
CA GLU A 20 -15.45 -9.12 -20.59
C GLU A 20 -14.48 -7.94 -20.74
N PRO A 21 -14.70 -6.83 -20.02
CA PRO A 21 -13.74 -5.73 -20.02
C PRO A 21 -12.42 -6.31 -19.53
N SER A 22 -11.40 -6.33 -20.39
CA SER A 22 -10.06 -6.67 -19.94
C SER A 22 -9.69 -5.60 -18.91
N ALA A 23 -9.60 -6.02 -17.65
CA ALA A 23 -9.06 -5.21 -16.59
C ALA A 23 -7.62 -4.86 -17.01
N GLN A 24 -7.44 -3.71 -17.63
CA GLN A 24 -6.13 -3.12 -17.79
C GLN A 24 -5.58 -3.03 -16.37
N ALA A 25 -4.56 -3.84 -16.06
CA ALA A 25 -3.87 -3.75 -14.81
C ALA A 25 -3.35 -2.32 -14.69
N LEU A 26 -4.02 -1.50 -13.88
CA LEU A 26 -3.58 -0.15 -13.58
C LEU A 26 -2.20 -0.28 -12.95
N SER A 27 -1.17 0.08 -13.70
CA SER A 27 0.17 0.12 -13.15
C SER A 27 0.18 1.15 -12.02
N CYS A 28 0.76 0.76 -10.88
CA CYS A 28 0.77 1.62 -9.71
C CYS A 28 1.53 2.90 -9.99
N LYS A 29 0.85 4.05 -9.90
CA LYS A 29 1.49 5.36 -9.85
C LYS A 29 2.05 5.59 -8.45
N ALA A 30 3.05 4.78 -8.08
CA ALA A 30 3.70 4.88 -6.79
C ALA A 30 4.42 6.23 -6.64
N THR A 31 4.29 6.84 -5.46
CA THR A 31 5.06 8.02 -5.09
C THR A 31 6.54 7.63 -5.05
N PRO A 32 7.46 8.41 -5.65
CA PRO A 32 8.87 8.12 -5.54
C PRO A 32 9.35 8.37 -4.11
N MET A 33 10.15 7.45 -3.57
CA MET A 33 10.93 7.73 -2.36
C MET A 33 12.16 8.55 -2.72
N VAL A 34 12.54 9.45 -1.82
CA VAL A 34 13.69 10.35 -1.97
C VAL A 34 14.81 9.90 -1.03
N LEU A 35 16.04 9.82 -1.55
CA LEU A 35 17.21 9.61 -0.71
C LEU A 35 17.49 10.89 0.08
N ASP A 36 17.33 10.83 1.40
CA ASP A 36 17.41 12.00 2.25
C ASP A 36 17.71 11.64 3.72
N THR A 37 17.93 12.66 4.55
CA THR A 37 18.09 12.53 6.00
C THR A 37 17.04 13.37 6.70
N ALA A 38 16.29 12.75 7.63
CA ALA A 38 15.31 13.47 8.42
C ALA A 38 16.01 14.48 9.36
N PRO A 39 15.41 15.65 9.65
CA PRO A 39 15.98 16.61 10.58
C PRO A 39 16.28 15.97 11.95
N PRO A 40 17.40 16.33 12.60
CA PRO A 40 17.74 15.76 13.89
C PRO A 40 16.74 16.19 14.97
N ASP A 41 16.33 15.23 15.80
CA ASP A 41 15.63 15.48 17.06
C ASP A 41 16.63 15.30 18.21
N ARG A 42 16.88 16.36 18.99
CA ARG A 42 17.78 16.31 20.16
C ARG A 42 17.37 15.29 21.22
N SER A 43 16.12 14.82 21.18
CA SER A 43 15.58 13.83 22.12
C SER A 43 15.53 12.41 21.53
N ALA A 44 15.99 12.19 20.31
CA ALA A 44 16.01 10.88 19.66
C ALA A 44 17.40 10.60 19.06
N ASP A 45 17.73 9.32 18.90
CA ASP A 45 18.88 8.95 18.08
C ASP A 45 18.65 9.39 16.64
N PRO A 46 19.69 9.88 15.94
CA PRO A 46 19.56 10.30 14.56
C PRO A 46 19.20 9.11 13.68
N VAL A 47 18.16 9.29 12.87
CA VAL A 47 17.87 8.34 11.78
C VAL A 47 18.74 8.73 10.60
N GLY A 48 19.65 7.85 10.21
CA GLY A 48 20.60 8.10 9.13
C GLY A 48 19.94 8.28 7.75
N PRO A 49 20.77 8.47 6.70
CA PRO A 49 20.28 8.59 5.33
C PRO A 49 19.45 7.37 4.94
N GLY A 50 18.36 7.59 4.21
CA GLY A 50 17.44 6.53 3.79
C GLY A 50 16.59 6.95 2.62
N HIS A 51 15.84 5.98 2.06
CA HIS A 51 14.81 6.27 1.08
C HIS A 51 13.50 6.51 1.81
N TRP A 52 12.96 7.71 1.66
CA TRP A 52 11.80 8.20 2.42
C TRP A 52 10.66 8.62 1.50
N TYR A 53 9.43 8.36 1.92
CA TYR A 53 8.34 9.25 1.55
C TYR A 53 8.42 10.49 2.43
N ILE A 54 8.31 11.68 1.84
CA ILE A 54 8.48 12.96 2.53
C ILE A 54 7.35 13.89 2.08
N ASN A 55 6.75 14.63 3.00
CA ASN A 55 5.76 15.64 2.64
C ASN A 55 6.42 16.94 2.12
N ALA A 56 5.63 17.80 1.48
CA ALA A 56 6.13 18.96 0.74
C ALA A 56 6.89 19.97 1.63
N ASP A 57 6.41 20.20 2.86
CA ASP A 57 7.05 21.12 3.81
C ASP A 57 8.15 20.45 4.63
N ARG A 58 8.46 19.18 4.35
CA ARG A 58 9.51 18.41 5.02
C ARG A 58 9.34 18.52 6.53
N SER A 59 8.18 18.11 7.02
CA SER A 59 7.82 18.00 8.44
C SER A 59 7.38 16.60 8.85
N MET A 60 7.17 15.70 7.88
CA MET A 60 6.89 14.30 8.09
C MET A 60 7.66 13.41 7.09
N TRP A 61 8.10 12.24 7.57
CA TRP A 61 8.84 11.24 6.78
C TRP A 61 8.39 9.85 7.18
N VAL A 62 8.37 8.94 6.22
CA VAL A 62 8.24 7.51 6.49
C VAL A 62 9.17 6.69 5.61
N ALA A 63 9.89 5.76 6.23
CA ALA A 63 10.70 4.77 5.56
C ALA A 63 10.22 3.36 5.88
N VAL A 64 10.31 2.50 4.86
CA VAL A 64 10.25 1.06 5.02
C VAL A 64 11.69 0.59 5.26
N PRO A 65 11.99 -0.10 6.37
CA PRO A 65 13.35 -0.52 6.69
C PRO A 65 14.02 -1.28 5.54
N GLY A 66 15.28 -0.95 5.25
CA GLY A 66 16.09 -1.68 4.27
C GLY A 66 16.47 -3.08 4.76
N THR A 67 16.69 -3.22 6.07
CA THR A 67 16.98 -4.46 6.80
C THR A 67 15.93 -4.68 7.89
N GLY A 68 15.79 -5.91 8.38
CA GLY A 68 14.69 -6.28 9.28
C GLY A 68 13.45 -6.71 8.49
N TRP A 69 12.29 -6.72 9.13
CA TRP A 69 11.05 -7.15 8.48
C TRP A 69 10.03 -6.00 8.42
N PRO A 70 9.54 -5.61 7.23
CA PRO A 70 9.87 -6.18 5.91
C PRO A 70 11.26 -5.72 5.43
N ALA A 71 12.00 -6.59 4.73
CA ALA A 71 13.32 -6.27 4.18
C ALA A 71 13.20 -5.67 2.77
N GLY A 72 14.19 -4.84 2.39
CA GLY A 72 14.34 -4.35 1.02
C GLY A 72 13.39 -3.22 0.64
N GLY A 73 12.86 -2.48 1.61
CA GLY A 73 12.05 -1.28 1.35
C GLY A 73 10.70 -1.55 0.69
N LYS A 74 10.16 -2.77 0.84
CA LYS A 74 8.90 -3.21 0.24
C LYS A 74 7.83 -3.43 1.29
N LEU A 75 6.58 -3.16 0.93
CA LEU A 75 5.42 -3.48 1.76
C LEU A 75 4.65 -4.69 1.20
N TYR A 76 4.11 -5.49 2.10
CA TYR A 76 3.44 -6.75 1.82
C TYR A 76 2.04 -6.80 2.44
N SER A 77 1.16 -7.64 1.92
CA SER A 77 -0.16 -7.91 2.50
C SER A 77 -0.15 -9.12 3.45
N GLY A 78 -1.23 -9.35 4.20
CA GLY A 78 -1.44 -10.59 4.97
C GLY A 78 -1.45 -10.39 6.49
N SER A 79 -1.85 -11.43 7.25
CA SER A 79 -2.34 -11.36 8.65
C SER A 79 -1.46 -10.64 9.68
N ARG A 80 -2.09 -10.12 10.74
CA ARG A 80 -1.48 -9.37 11.85
C ARG A 80 -0.41 -10.16 12.62
N GLU A 81 -0.58 -11.47 12.75
CA GLU A 81 0.36 -12.38 13.45
C GLU A 81 1.64 -12.67 12.66
N ILE A 82 1.60 -12.50 11.34
CA ILE A 82 2.76 -12.68 10.46
C ILE A 82 3.34 -11.31 10.01
N ASN A 83 2.58 -10.20 10.12
CA ASN A 83 2.86 -9.00 9.30
C ASN A 83 2.69 -7.61 9.94
N GLY A 84 3.08 -7.39 11.20
CA GLY A 84 3.27 -6.03 11.69
C GLY A 84 4.47 -5.37 11.00
N GLN A 85 4.29 -4.79 9.81
CA GLN A 85 5.41 -4.23 9.04
C GLN A 85 5.89 -2.96 9.72
N LYS A 86 7.06 -3.07 10.36
CA LYS A 86 7.65 -1.96 11.09
C LYS A 86 8.07 -0.90 10.08
N THR A 87 7.51 0.29 10.23
CA THR A 87 7.85 1.48 9.45
C THR A 87 8.42 2.53 10.37
N TYR A 88 9.39 3.28 9.87
CA TYR A 88 10.08 4.33 10.62
C TYR A 88 9.45 5.65 10.27
N TRP A 89 8.88 6.33 11.26
CA TRP A 89 8.23 7.62 11.09
C TRP A 89 9.03 8.71 11.77
N VAL A 90 9.14 9.85 11.10
CA VAL A 90 9.55 11.12 11.71
C VAL A 90 8.40 12.09 11.56
N ARG A 91 8.03 12.76 12.65
CA ARG A 91 6.90 13.69 12.75
C ARG A 91 7.24 14.85 13.69
N PRO A 92 6.42 15.92 13.73
CA PRO A 92 6.55 16.94 14.76
C PRO A 92 6.57 16.31 16.16
N ARG A 93 7.52 16.76 16.99
CA ARG A 93 7.66 16.26 18.35
C ARG A 93 6.39 16.55 19.16
N GLY A 94 5.92 15.56 19.91
CA GLY A 94 4.76 15.69 20.80
C GLY A 94 3.38 15.69 20.11
N SER A 95 3.31 15.61 18.78
CA SER A 95 2.02 15.45 18.08
C SER A 95 1.55 14.00 18.06
N GLU A 96 0.25 13.75 18.13
CA GLU A 96 -0.29 12.41 17.88
C GLU A 96 -0.15 12.04 16.39
N LEU A 97 0.22 10.79 16.10
CA LEU A 97 0.31 10.26 14.73
C LEU A 97 -0.94 9.44 14.43
N THR A 98 -1.69 9.83 13.40
CA THR A 98 -2.80 9.04 12.88
C THR A 98 -2.48 8.62 11.46
N ILE A 99 -2.79 7.36 11.11
CA ILE A 99 -2.53 6.81 9.77
C ILE A 99 -3.78 6.09 9.28
N SER A 100 -4.15 6.35 8.04
CA SER A 100 -5.19 5.65 7.31
C SER A 100 -4.68 5.27 5.92
N GLY A 101 -5.35 4.33 5.27
CA GLY A 101 -5.03 3.99 3.90
C GLY A 101 -6.18 3.29 3.19
N ARG A 102 -6.23 3.49 1.87
CA ARG A 102 -7.25 2.91 0.99
C ARG A 102 -6.60 2.30 -0.23
N ARG A 103 -7.20 1.21 -0.71
CA ARG A 103 -6.82 0.58 -1.97
C ARG A 103 -7.35 1.41 -3.15
N LEU A 104 -6.54 1.55 -4.19
CA LEU A 104 -6.81 2.41 -5.34
C LEU A 104 -7.28 1.63 -6.59
N ASP A 105 -6.83 0.39 -6.73
CA ASP A 105 -7.02 -0.41 -7.95
C ASP A 105 -8.23 -1.36 -7.88
N THR A 106 -8.71 -1.68 -6.68
CA THR A 106 -9.96 -2.41 -6.45
C THR A 106 -10.43 -2.21 -5.00
N ALA A 107 -11.64 -2.67 -4.68
CA ALA A 107 -12.21 -2.57 -3.34
C ALA A 107 -11.47 -3.49 -2.34
N ALA A 108 -11.17 -2.97 -1.15
CA ALA A 108 -10.63 -3.72 -0.01
C ALA A 108 -10.97 -3.01 1.31
N PRO A 109 -10.95 -3.72 2.46
CA PRO A 109 -10.96 -3.07 3.77
C PRO A 109 -9.81 -2.04 3.90
N PRO A 110 -9.92 -1.02 4.75
CA PRO A 110 -8.87 -0.03 4.93
C PRO A 110 -7.59 -0.63 5.53
N LEU A 111 -6.47 0.06 5.34
CA LEU A 111 -5.20 -0.22 6.04
C LEU A 111 -5.43 -0.13 7.55
N GLU A 112 -4.92 -1.11 8.30
CA GLU A 112 -4.83 -1.04 9.74
C GLU A 112 -3.44 -0.53 10.18
N ALA A 113 -3.43 0.52 10.99
CA ALA A 113 -2.21 1.04 11.60
C ALA A 113 -2.20 0.77 13.11
N HIS A 114 -1.15 0.10 13.58
CA HIS A 114 -0.87 -0.03 15.00
C HIS A 114 0.17 1.01 15.40
N VAL A 115 -0.33 2.17 15.83
CA VAL A 115 0.47 3.28 16.32
C VAL A 115 0.63 3.13 17.84
N PRO A 116 1.81 2.74 18.35
CA PRO A 116 2.02 2.65 19.79
C PRO A 116 1.91 4.05 20.40
N CYS A 117 1.31 4.15 21.59
CA CYS A 117 1.28 5.43 22.29
C CYS A 117 2.70 5.87 22.70
N CYS A 118 2.77 7.11 23.19
CA CYS A 118 3.78 7.48 24.17
C CYS A 118 5.22 7.59 23.67
N TYR A 119 5.43 7.84 22.37
CA TYR A 119 6.73 8.29 21.85
C TYR A 119 6.88 9.81 22.10
N PRO A 120 7.77 10.24 23.03
CA PRO A 120 7.95 11.65 23.37
C PRO A 120 8.82 12.43 22.36
N THR A 121 9.42 11.70 21.42
CA THR A 121 10.29 12.21 20.36
C THR A 121 9.52 12.37 19.05
N GLY A 122 10.18 12.94 18.03
CA GLY A 122 9.67 12.99 16.67
C GLY A 122 9.77 11.65 15.94
N PHE A 123 10.64 10.74 16.39
CA PHE A 123 10.79 9.41 15.79
C PHE A 123 9.79 8.42 16.38
N GLN A 124 9.19 7.56 15.56
CA GLN A 124 8.24 6.54 16.02
C GLN A 124 8.23 5.32 15.10
N ILE A 125 8.18 4.12 15.69
CA ILE A 125 8.00 2.88 14.93
C ILE A 125 6.51 2.53 14.90
N VAL A 126 5.96 2.33 13.72
CA VAL A 126 4.54 1.97 13.52
C VAL A 126 4.44 0.64 12.80
N GLY A 127 3.50 -0.21 13.21
CA GLY A 127 3.13 -1.41 12.46
C GLY A 127 2.03 -1.08 11.44
N LEU A 128 2.28 -1.36 10.16
CA LEU A 128 1.27 -1.24 9.10
C LEU A 128 0.82 -2.63 8.63
N HIS A 129 -0.49 -2.82 8.50
CA HIS A 129 -1.10 -4.06 8.05
C HIS A 129 -2.04 -3.81 6.86
N PHE A 130 -1.61 -4.28 5.69
CA PHE A 130 -2.39 -4.18 4.45
C PHE A 130 -3.21 -5.47 4.26
N PRO A 131 -4.54 -5.40 4.19
CA PRO A 131 -5.40 -6.59 4.01
C PRO A 131 -5.12 -7.35 2.72
N THR A 132 -4.76 -6.64 1.64
CA THR A 132 -4.54 -7.21 0.31
C THR A 132 -3.37 -6.54 -0.40
N GLU A 133 -2.75 -7.24 -1.35
CA GLU A 133 -1.79 -6.64 -2.27
C GLU A 133 -2.46 -5.63 -3.21
N GLY A 134 -1.67 -4.86 -3.97
CA GLY A 134 -2.17 -3.86 -4.92
C GLY A 134 -1.66 -2.45 -4.66
N CYS A 135 -2.32 -1.47 -5.24
CA CYS A 135 -2.01 -0.06 -5.06
C CYS A 135 -2.73 0.55 -3.87
N TRP A 136 -1.98 1.18 -2.99
CA TRP A 136 -2.50 1.78 -1.78
C TRP A 136 -2.09 3.23 -1.67
N GLU A 137 -3.05 4.10 -1.41
CA GLU A 137 -2.80 5.45 -0.90
C GLU A 137 -2.81 5.40 0.62
N VAL A 138 -1.76 5.94 1.23
CA VAL A 138 -1.60 6.05 2.67
C VAL A 138 -1.55 7.52 3.02
N THR A 139 -2.35 7.93 4.01
CA THR A 139 -2.37 9.28 4.55
C THR A 139 -2.05 9.23 6.03
N ALA A 140 -1.11 10.08 6.45
CA ALA A 140 -0.73 10.24 7.84
C ALA A 140 -0.86 11.69 8.25
N THR A 141 -1.30 11.93 9.49
CA THR A 141 -1.42 13.26 10.07
C THR A 141 -0.70 13.33 11.41
N ALA A 142 -0.11 14.49 11.69
CA ALA A 142 0.60 14.77 12.93
C ALA A 142 0.53 16.27 13.25
N GLY A 143 -0.36 16.66 14.16
CA GLY A 143 -0.69 18.07 14.38
C GLY A 143 -1.38 18.68 13.16
N ASP A 144 -0.85 19.80 12.64
CA ASP A 144 -1.30 20.44 11.40
C ASP A 144 -0.62 19.87 10.14
N LYS A 145 0.25 18.87 10.30
CA LYS A 145 1.03 18.28 9.21
C LYS A 145 0.38 17.04 8.64
N GLN A 146 0.59 16.85 7.34
CA GLN A 146 0.10 15.69 6.61
C GLN A 146 1.19 15.17 5.67
N LEU A 147 1.26 13.85 5.57
CA LEU A 147 2.03 13.12 4.57
C LEU A 147 1.08 12.17 3.84
N GLN A 148 1.06 12.25 2.51
CA GLN A 148 0.32 11.32 1.66
C GLN A 148 1.27 10.69 0.65
N PHE A 149 1.14 9.39 0.43
CA PHE A 149 1.90 8.67 -0.59
C PHE A 149 1.13 7.49 -1.16
N VAL A 150 1.45 7.13 -2.40
CA VAL A 150 0.98 5.90 -3.03
C VAL A 150 2.11 4.89 -3.04
N THR A 151 1.83 3.66 -2.63
CA THR A 151 2.78 2.56 -2.64
C THR A 151 2.15 1.31 -3.24
N GLN A 152 3.00 0.48 -3.82
CA GLN A 152 2.62 -0.84 -4.29
C GLN A 152 2.90 -1.87 -3.18
N VAL A 153 1.83 -2.50 -2.71
CA VAL A 153 1.88 -3.61 -1.75
C VAL A 153 1.92 -4.93 -2.53
N ARG A 154 2.73 -5.88 -2.09
CA ARG A 154 2.93 -7.18 -2.73
C ARG A 154 2.35 -8.33 -1.90
N HIS A 155 1.97 -9.43 -2.52
CA HIS A 155 1.78 -10.66 -1.76
C HIS A 155 3.12 -11.10 -1.11
N PRO A 156 3.12 -11.56 0.15
CA PRO A 156 4.29 -12.23 0.70
C PRO A 156 4.63 -13.44 -0.16
N THR A 157 5.87 -13.50 -0.66
CA THR A 157 6.38 -14.72 -1.23
C THR A 157 6.86 -15.60 -0.08
N VAL A 158 6.02 -16.51 0.41
CA VAL A 158 6.49 -17.56 1.30
C VAL A 158 7.41 -18.45 0.48
N ARG A 159 8.72 -18.33 0.68
CA ARG A 159 9.62 -19.41 0.25
C ARG A 159 9.33 -20.60 1.17
N GLN A 160 8.64 -21.60 0.65
CA GLN A 160 8.64 -22.92 1.27
C GLN A 160 10.12 -23.35 1.35
N ARG A 161 10.64 -23.48 2.57
CA ARG A 161 11.84 -24.26 2.83
C ARG A 161 11.41 -25.63 3.30
#